data_AF-A0AAV0WLD3-F1
#
_entry.id   AF-A0AAV0WLD3-F1
#
_cell.length_a   1.000
_cell.length_b   1.000
_cell.length_c   1.000
_cell.angle_alpha   90.00
_cell.angle_beta   90.00
_cell.angle_gamma   90.00
#
_symmetry.space_group_name_H-M   'P 1'
#
loop_
_entity.id
_entity.type
_entity.pdbx_description
1 polymer ?
#
loop_
_entity_poly.entity_id
_entity_poly.type
_entity_poly.pdbx_seq_one_letter_code
_entity_poly.pdbx_strand_id
1 'polypeptide(L)'
;MAGSGLKEALSVIYAPNSVDKILNGHAYSRAVRGHILLHLVLSTIVAEYTQIDDSTDEYLRAYINQIIKKNCSYEDVEGSSSILEPYIEQFNATLKNIQIRGPTVKLWVQYFQMVSKLKDFIRSERLGNWQGHLNAVKKCSLFSCIWTLYICKIRIFIFAEYA
;
A
#
# COMPACT_ATOMS: atom_id res chain seq x y z
N MET A 1 -17.81 -1.00 -3.17
CA MET A 1 -17.42 0.37 -2.75
C MET A 1 -18.22 1.46 -3.48
N ALA A 2 -19.48 1.20 -3.87
CA ALA A 2 -20.30 2.26 -4.47
C ALA A 2 -20.60 3.33 -3.40
N GLY A 3 -20.49 4.61 -3.76
CA GLY A 3 -20.69 5.73 -2.84
C GLY A 3 -19.56 5.95 -1.81
N SER A 4 -18.41 5.28 -1.95
CA SER A 4 -17.30 5.45 -0.99
C SER A 4 -16.37 6.64 -1.27
N GLY A 5 -16.54 7.34 -2.40
CA GLY A 5 -15.59 8.36 -2.86
C GLY A 5 -14.39 7.81 -3.63
N LEU A 6 -14.28 6.49 -3.82
CA LEU A 6 -13.10 5.88 -4.47
C LEU A 6 -13.02 6.19 -5.96
N LYS A 7 -14.16 6.18 -6.66
CA LYS A 7 -14.21 6.48 -8.09
C LYS A 7 -13.84 7.94 -8.33
N GLU A 8 -14.31 8.82 -7.46
CA GLU A 8 -14.05 10.25 -7.44
C GLU A 8 -12.56 10.51 -7.22
N ALA A 9 -11.96 9.88 -6.20
CA ALA A 9 -10.52 9.99 -5.93
C ALA A 9 -9.65 9.50 -7.10
N LEU A 10 -10.00 8.37 -7.73
CA LEU A 10 -9.29 7.86 -8.90
C LEU A 10 -9.46 8.75 -10.14
N SER A 11 -10.61 9.42 -10.26
CA SER A 11 -10.90 10.32 -11.39
C SER A 11 -10.08 11.61 -11.36
N VAL A 12 -9.44 11.94 -10.23
CA VAL A 12 -8.45 13.02 -10.13
C VAL A 12 -7.18 12.69 -10.92
N ILE A 13 -6.80 11.41 -10.98
CA ILE A 13 -5.53 10.96 -11.58
C ILE A 13 -5.75 10.39 -12.98
N TYR A 14 -6.88 9.71 -13.19
CA TYR A 14 -7.18 9.00 -14.43
C TYR A 14 -8.45 9.54 -15.09
N ALA A 15 -8.48 9.53 -16.43
CA ALA A 15 -9.68 9.86 -17.18
C ALA A 15 -10.87 8.94 -16.78
N PRO A 16 -12.12 9.44 -16.70
CA PRO A 16 -13.27 8.69 -16.19
C PRO A 16 -13.47 7.31 -16.83
N ASN A 17 -13.33 7.21 -18.16
CA ASN A 17 -13.44 5.95 -18.91
C ASN A 17 -12.35 4.91 -18.53
N SER A 18 -11.20 5.37 -18.02
CA SER A 18 -10.15 4.49 -17.51
C SER A 18 -10.43 4.04 -16.09
N VAL A 19 -11.07 4.88 -15.27
CA VAL A 19 -11.41 4.55 -13.87
C VAL A 19 -12.36 3.36 -13.81
N ASP A 20 -13.37 3.31 -14.69
CA ASP A 20 -14.28 2.16 -14.73
C ASP A 20 -13.54 0.86 -15.10
N LYS A 21 -12.56 0.92 -16.02
CA LYS A 21 -11.72 -0.24 -16.36
C LYS A 21 -10.76 -0.64 -15.22
N ILE A 22 -10.32 0.32 -14.41
CA ILE A 22 -9.50 0.09 -13.22
C ILE A 22 -10.33 -0.60 -12.14
N LEU A 23 -11.52 -0.06 -11.81
CA LEU A 23 -12.39 -0.61 -10.77
C LEU A 23 -12.89 -2.02 -11.10
N ASN A 24 -13.13 -2.30 -12.39
CA ASN A 24 -13.55 -3.62 -12.88
C ASN A 24 -12.38 -4.60 -13.09
N GLY A 25 -11.12 -4.16 -12.95
CA GLY A 25 -9.93 -5.02 -13.14
C GLY A 25 -9.63 -5.46 -14.56
N HIS A 26 -10.21 -4.80 -15.55
CA HIS A 26 -9.82 -4.97 -16.95
C HIS A 26 -8.48 -4.29 -17.27
N ALA A 27 -8.14 -3.22 -16.54
CA ALA A 27 -6.88 -2.49 -16.70
C ALA A 27 -5.90 -2.80 -15.56
N TYR A 28 -5.47 -4.06 -15.44
CA TYR A 28 -4.70 -4.59 -14.31
C TYR A 28 -3.51 -3.72 -13.86
N SER A 29 -2.56 -3.42 -14.75
CA SER A 29 -1.36 -2.63 -14.39
C SER A 29 -1.73 -1.22 -13.89
N ARG A 30 -2.70 -0.57 -14.54
CA ARG A 30 -3.22 0.75 -14.13
C ARG A 30 -3.95 0.67 -12.79
N ALA A 31 -4.68 -0.41 -12.55
CA ALA A 31 -5.40 -0.61 -11.30
C ALA A 31 -4.43 -0.78 -10.13
N VAL A 32 -3.41 -1.63 -10.27
CA VAL A 32 -2.36 -1.79 -9.23
C VAL A 32 -1.69 -0.45 -8.94
N ARG A 33 -1.27 0.29 -9.97
CA ARG A 33 -0.65 1.61 -9.80
C ARG A 33 -1.59 2.60 -9.12
N GLY A 34 -2.86 2.69 -9.55
CA GLY A 34 -3.86 3.59 -8.96
C GLY A 34 -4.13 3.28 -7.49
N HIS A 35 -4.27 2.01 -7.13
CA HIS A 35 -4.49 1.61 -5.75
C HIS A 35 -3.26 1.89 -4.86
N ILE A 36 -2.04 1.68 -5.37
CA ILE A 36 -0.79 2.01 -4.65
C ILE A 36 -0.66 3.54 -4.45
N LEU A 37 -1.01 4.36 -5.43
CA LEU A 37 -1.00 5.81 -5.28
C LEU A 37 -2.00 6.29 -4.22
N LEU A 38 -3.21 5.74 -4.21
CA LEU A 38 -4.17 6.04 -3.15
C LEU A 38 -3.70 5.58 -1.76
N HIS A 39 -3.03 4.42 -1.69
CA HIS A 39 -2.40 3.97 -0.45
C HIS A 39 -1.36 4.97 0.04
N LEU A 40 -0.53 5.50 -0.86
CA LEU A 40 0.45 6.54 -0.54
C LEU A 40 -0.22 7.82 -0.03
N VAL A 41 -1.25 8.33 -0.71
CA VAL A 41 -1.98 9.54 -0.28
C VAL A 41 -2.64 9.35 1.09
N LEU A 42 -3.22 8.18 1.34
CA LEU A 42 -3.77 7.86 2.66
C LEU A 42 -2.66 7.78 3.72
N SER A 43 -1.51 7.20 3.37
CA SER A 43 -0.35 7.16 4.24
C SER A 43 0.14 8.56 4.61
N THR A 44 0.21 9.51 3.66
CA THR A 44 0.65 10.88 3.95
C THR A 44 -0.34 11.60 4.85
N ILE A 45 -1.65 11.48 4.57
CA ILE A 45 -2.69 12.07 5.42
C ILE A 45 -2.59 11.52 6.85
N VAL A 46 -2.42 10.20 7.02
CA VAL A 46 -2.31 9.59 8.35
C VAL A 46 -1.00 10.01 9.03
N ALA A 47 0.09 10.16 8.30
CA ALA A 47 1.36 10.64 8.82
C ALA A 47 1.24 12.07 9.36
N GLU A 48 0.47 12.96 8.71
CA GLU A 48 0.17 14.31 9.22
C GLU A 48 -0.58 14.29 10.57
N TYR A 49 -1.38 13.25 10.83
CA TYR A 49 -2.04 13.06 12.13
C TYR A 49 -1.14 12.40 13.18
N THR A 50 -0.06 11.75 12.75
CA THR A 50 0.90 11.11 13.66
C THR A 50 1.82 12.20 14.22
N GLN A 51 1.95 12.24 15.55
CA GLN A 51 2.85 13.19 16.22
C GLN A 51 4.29 12.70 16.10
N ILE A 52 4.98 13.11 15.04
CA ILE A 52 6.38 12.78 14.81
C ILE A 52 7.23 13.87 15.49
N ASP A 53 8.23 13.47 16.27
CA ASP A 53 9.21 14.43 16.80
C ASP A 53 10.14 14.93 15.69
N ASP A 54 10.68 16.14 15.84
CA ASP A 54 11.51 16.78 14.81
C ASP A 54 12.72 15.92 14.41
N SER A 55 13.29 15.15 15.35
CA SER A 55 14.46 14.31 15.08
C SER A 55 14.11 13.09 14.21
N THR A 56 12.94 12.47 14.45
CA THR A 56 12.42 11.38 13.62
C THR A 56 12.03 11.89 12.22
N ASP A 57 11.43 13.08 12.10
CA ASP A 57 11.09 13.65 10.77
C ASP A 57 12.35 13.94 9.96
N GLU A 58 13.38 14.54 10.57
CA GLU A 58 14.67 14.79 9.93
C GLU A 58 15.33 13.49 9.47
N TYR A 59 15.34 12.45 10.32
CA TYR A 59 15.85 11.13 9.97
C TYR A 59 15.09 10.52 8.79
N LEU A 60 13.76 10.54 8.81
CA LEU A 60 12.94 10.00 7.73
C LEU A 60 13.21 10.70 6.41
N ARG A 61 13.35 12.03 6.41
CA ARG A 61 13.72 12.80 5.21
C ARG A 61 15.08 12.41 4.66
N ALA A 62 16.08 12.28 5.54
CA ALA A 62 17.42 11.86 5.15
C ALA A 62 17.41 10.44 4.55
N TYR A 63 16.73 9.51 5.21
CA TYR A 63 16.61 8.12 4.78
C TYR A 63 15.87 7.98 3.44
N ILE A 64 14.75 8.69 3.25
CA ILE A 64 14.03 8.73 1.97
C ILE A 64 14.95 9.26 0.85
N ASN A 65 15.72 10.31 1.12
CA ASN A 65 16.66 10.86 0.14
C ASN A 65 17.78 9.86 -0.23
N GLN A 66 18.28 9.07 0.72
CA GLN A 66 19.24 8.00 0.46
C GLN A 66 18.65 6.92 -0.46
N ILE A 67 17.42 6.49 -0.19
CA ILE A 67 16.70 5.51 -1.03
C ILE A 67 16.51 6.04 -2.45
N ILE A 68 16.07 7.30 -2.62
CA ILE A 68 15.88 7.92 -3.94
C ILE A 68 17.19 7.98 -4.72
N LYS A 69 18.28 8.34 -4.05
CA LYS A 69 19.63 8.38 -4.64
C LYS A 69 20.24 6.98 -4.85
N LYS A 70 19.56 5.92 -4.41
CA LYS A 70 20.04 4.52 -4.44
C LYS A 70 21.36 4.31 -3.70
N ASN A 71 21.59 5.10 -2.65
CA ASN A 71 22.81 5.09 -1.83
C ASN A 71 22.51 4.55 -0.43
N CYS A 72 21.79 3.44 -0.33
CA CYS A 72 21.44 2.81 0.93
C CYS A 72 22.21 1.50 1.06
N SER A 73 23.04 1.36 2.10
CA SER A 73 23.77 0.13 2.38
C SER A 73 22.92 -0.87 3.18
N TYR A 74 23.42 -2.08 3.36
CA TYR A 74 22.75 -3.06 4.23
C TYR A 74 22.74 -2.59 5.69
N GLU A 75 23.85 -2.00 6.16
CA GLU A 75 24.00 -1.47 7.51
C GLU A 75 23.04 -0.30 7.77
N ASP A 76 22.80 0.55 6.77
CA ASP A 76 21.81 1.62 6.86
C ASP A 76 20.40 1.05 7.08
N VAL A 77 20.05 -0.02 6.35
CA VAL A 77 18.76 -0.70 6.50
C VAL A 77 18.64 -1.36 7.87
N GLU A 78 19.67 -2.08 8.32
CA GLU A 78 19.67 -2.75 9.62
C GLU A 78 19.60 -1.75 10.78
N GLY A 79 20.37 -0.67 10.71
CA GLY A 79 20.38 0.40 11.72
C GLY A 79 19.07 1.18 11.80
N SER A 80 18.30 1.24 10.71
CA SER A 80 17.03 1.98 10.65
C SER A 80 15.92 1.39 11.52
N SER A 81 16.02 0.12 11.93
CA SER A 81 14.98 -0.58 12.72
C SER A 81 14.64 0.18 14.00
N SER A 82 15.66 0.67 14.70
CA SER A 82 15.53 1.37 15.98
C SER A 82 14.65 2.63 15.93
N ILE A 83 14.58 3.29 14.78
CA ILE A 83 13.78 4.51 14.57
C ILE A 83 12.49 4.19 13.82
N LEU A 84 12.54 3.30 12.82
CA LEU A 84 11.38 2.97 12.00
C LEU A 84 10.34 2.14 12.74
N GLU A 85 10.74 1.20 13.61
CA GLU A 85 9.78 0.36 14.33
C GLU A 85 8.87 1.18 15.28
N PRO A 86 9.40 2.05 16.16
CA PRO A 86 8.56 2.92 16.99
C PRO A 86 7.63 3.82 16.17
N TYR A 87 8.13 4.38 15.06
CA TYR A 87 7.33 5.19 14.16
C TYR A 87 6.18 4.39 13.53
N ILE A 88 6.44 3.15 13.08
CA ILE A 88 5.42 2.26 12.53
C ILE A 88 4.37 1.91 13.58
N GLU A 89 4.77 1.67 14.83
CA GLU A 89 3.83 1.42 15.93
C GLU A 89 2.92 2.62 16.18
N GLN A 90 3.49 3.83 16.24
CA GLN A 90 2.75 5.07 16.42
C GLN A 90 1.79 5.32 15.25
N PHE A 91 2.25 5.15 14.01
CA PHE A 91 1.43 5.26 12.81
C PHE A 91 0.24 4.30 12.84
N ASN A 92 0.47 3.05 13.25
CA ASN A 92 -0.59 2.05 13.39
C ASN A 92 -1.58 2.38 14.52
N ALA A 93 -1.11 3.00 15.62
CA ALA A 93 -1.98 3.50 16.68
C ALA A 93 -2.87 4.64 16.17
N THR A 94 -2.30 5.60 15.42
CA THR A 94 -3.04 6.69 14.76
C THR A 94 -4.10 6.14 13.82
N LEU A 95 -3.77 5.14 12.99
CA LEU A 95 -4.75 4.47 12.11
C LEU A 95 -5.94 3.90 12.88
N LYS A 96 -5.69 3.21 14.01
CA LYS A 96 -6.76 2.64 14.85
C LYS A 96 -7.63 3.73 15.47
N ASN A 97 -7.03 4.83 15.94
CA ASN A 97 -7.76 5.95 16.54
C ASN A 97 -8.66 6.65 15.50
N ILE A 98 -8.14 6.86 14.29
CA ILE A 98 -8.90 7.46 13.18
C ILE A 98 -10.10 6.60 12.79
N GLN A 99 -9.97 5.26 12.86
CA GLN A 99 -11.04 4.31 12.53
C GLN A 99 -12.33 4.51 13.35
N ILE A 100 -12.23 5.05 14.56
CA ILE A 100 -13.36 5.26 15.49
C ILE A 100 -14.24 6.45 15.05
N ARG A 101 -13.71 7.37 14.23
CA ARG A 101 -14.38 8.63 13.85
C ARG A 101 -15.64 8.45 13.00
N GLY A 102 -15.82 7.30 12.34
CA GLY A 102 -17.05 7.02 11.60
C GLY A 102 -16.97 5.87 10.62
N PRO A 103 -18.13 5.44 10.06
CA PRO A 103 -18.22 4.29 9.16
C PRO A 103 -17.44 4.48 7.85
N THR A 104 -17.45 5.68 7.28
CA THR A 104 -16.71 5.99 6.05
C THR A 104 -15.20 5.90 6.27
N VAL A 105 -14.71 6.45 7.38
CA VAL A 105 -13.28 6.38 7.73
C VAL A 105 -12.86 4.94 7.97
N LYS A 106 -13.69 4.17 8.67
CA LYS A 106 -13.48 2.73 8.86
C LYS A 106 -13.34 1.98 7.53
N LEU A 107 -14.14 2.32 6.53
CA LEU A 107 -14.04 1.74 5.19
C LEU A 107 -12.70 2.10 4.52
N TRP A 108 -12.24 3.34 4.62
CA TRP A 108 -10.94 3.76 4.07
C TRP A 108 -9.74 3.11 4.77
N VAL A 109 -9.81 2.89 6.08
CA VAL A 109 -8.79 2.13 6.83
C VAL A 109 -8.78 0.66 6.40
N GLN A 110 -9.95 0.05 6.18
CA GLN A 110 -10.03 -1.32 5.63
C GLN A 110 -9.44 -1.41 4.22
N TYR A 111 -9.72 -0.43 3.37
CA TYR A 111 -9.12 -0.32 2.04
C TYR A 111 -7.59 -0.18 2.13
N PHE A 112 -7.09 0.68 3.02
CA PHE A 112 -5.65 0.85 3.26
C PHE A 112 -4.98 -0.49 3.61
N GLN A 113 -5.57 -1.24 4.56
CA GLN A 113 -5.08 -2.56 4.96
C GLN A 113 -5.12 -3.58 3.81
N MET A 114 -6.12 -3.50 2.94
CA MET A 114 -6.22 -4.37 1.76
C MET A 114 -5.07 -4.10 0.79
N VAL A 115 -4.79 -2.83 0.48
CA VAL A 115 -3.67 -2.48 -0.42
C VAL A 115 -2.31 -2.79 0.22
N SER A 116 -2.15 -2.68 1.54
CA SER A 116 -0.93 -3.14 2.22
C SER A 116 -0.67 -4.63 1.99
N LYS A 117 -1.69 -5.49 2.13
CA LYS A 117 -1.57 -6.94 1.87
C LYS A 117 -1.24 -7.25 0.42
N LEU A 118 -1.80 -6.49 -0.52
CA LEU A 118 -1.42 -6.57 -1.94
C LEU A 118 0.08 -6.30 -2.12
N LYS A 119 0.60 -5.25 -1.50
CA LYS A 119 2.04 -4.91 -1.61
C LYS A 119 2.90 -6.04 -1.04
N ASP A 120 2.50 -6.65 0.07
CA ASP A 120 3.18 -7.82 0.64
C ASP A 120 3.16 -9.03 -0.30
N PHE A 121 2.03 -9.27 -0.97
CA PHE A 121 1.90 -10.32 -1.98
C PHE A 121 2.88 -10.09 -3.14
N ILE A 122 2.87 -8.89 -3.74
CA ILE A 122 3.76 -8.53 -4.85
C ILE A 122 5.22 -8.63 -4.41
N ARG A 123 5.56 -8.15 -3.21
CA ARG A 123 6.91 -8.25 -2.66
C ARG A 123 7.35 -9.72 -2.52
N SER A 124 6.47 -10.58 -1.98
CA SER A 124 6.77 -11.99 -1.78
C SER A 124 6.99 -12.73 -3.10
N GLU A 125 6.15 -12.46 -4.12
CA GLU A 125 6.33 -13.00 -5.47
C GLU A 125 7.67 -12.58 -6.08
N ARG A 126 8.02 -11.28 -6.01
CA ARG A 126 9.25 -10.75 -6.59
C ARG A 126 10.51 -11.26 -5.90
N LEU A 127 10.42 -11.64 -4.62
CA LEU A 127 11.54 -12.19 -3.84
C LEU A 127 11.59 -13.72 -3.86
N GLY A 128 10.64 -14.40 -4.51
CA GLY A 128 10.52 -15.86 -4.43
C GLY A 128 10.25 -16.39 -3.02
N ASN A 129 9.77 -15.54 -2.10
CA ASN A 129 9.51 -15.91 -0.72
C ASN A 129 8.17 -16.66 -0.63
N TRP A 130 8.23 -17.98 -0.72
CA TRP A 130 7.06 -18.85 -0.70
C TRP A 130 6.22 -18.73 0.58
N GLN A 131 6.87 -18.61 1.74
CA GLN A 131 6.14 -18.45 3.00
C GLN A 131 5.39 -17.12 3.05
N GLY A 132 6.03 -16.05 2.56
CA GLY A 132 5.42 -14.74 2.39
C GLY A 132 4.21 -14.79 1.45
N HIS A 133 4.35 -15.48 0.32
CA HIS A 133 3.27 -15.71 -0.65
C HIS A 133 2.07 -16.39 0.00
N LEU A 134 2.26 -17.55 0.64
CA LEU A 134 1.18 -18.30 1.29
C LEU A 134 0.48 -17.49 2.38
N ASN A 135 1.25 -16.74 3.17
CA ASN A 135 0.70 -15.87 4.20
C ASN A 135 -0.15 -14.73 3.59
N ALA A 136 0.33 -14.11 2.52
CA ALA A 136 -0.40 -13.06 1.81
C ALA A 136 -1.69 -13.61 1.18
N VAL A 137 -1.65 -14.77 0.53
CA VAL A 137 -2.83 -15.45 -0.04
C VAL A 137 -3.84 -15.78 1.04
N LYS A 138 -3.41 -16.35 2.17
CA LYS A 138 -4.28 -16.63 3.33
C LYS A 138 -4.95 -15.37 3.88
N LYS A 139 -4.24 -14.24 3.89
CA LYS A 139 -4.77 -12.95 4.38
C LYS A 139 -5.68 -12.24 3.35
N CYS A 140 -5.55 -12.55 2.06
CA CYS A 140 -6.37 -12.02 0.97
C CYS A 140 -7.68 -12.82 0.79
N SER A 141 -7.66 -14.14 0.98
CA SER A 141 -8.84 -15.01 0.79
C SER A 141 -10.00 -14.68 1.74
N LEU A 142 -9.72 -14.09 2.91
CA LEU A 142 -10.71 -13.65 3.89
C LEU A 142 -11.51 -12.40 3.50
N PHE A 143 -11.19 -11.71 2.39
CA PHE A 143 -11.78 -10.40 2.03
C PHE A 143 -12.63 -10.39 0.73
N SER A 144 -12.99 -11.56 0.19
CA SER A 144 -13.96 -11.80 -0.91
C SER A 144 -13.58 -11.33 -2.34
N CYS A 145 -13.44 -12.35 -3.20
CA CYS A 145 -13.76 -12.50 -4.63
C CYS A 145 -13.30 -11.49 -5.71
N ILE A 146 -13.08 -10.21 -5.45
CA ILE A 146 -12.64 -9.27 -6.51
C ILE A 146 -11.15 -9.47 -6.83
N TRP A 147 -10.36 -9.96 -5.86
CA TRP A 147 -8.92 -10.12 -6.00
C TRP A 147 -8.45 -11.44 -6.60
N THR A 148 -9.30 -12.48 -6.67
CA THR A 148 -8.89 -13.78 -7.23
C THR A 148 -8.54 -13.68 -8.72
N LEU A 149 -9.24 -12.82 -9.47
CA LEU A 149 -8.92 -12.51 -10.88
C LEU A 149 -7.66 -11.65 -11.03
N TYR A 150 -7.37 -10.78 -10.05
CA TYR A 150 -6.14 -10.01 -10.03
C TYR A 150 -4.94 -10.92 -9.75
N ILE A 151 -4.99 -11.78 -8.73
CA ILE A 151 -3.92 -12.71 -8.33
C ILE A 151 -3.45 -13.59 -9.51
N CYS A 152 -4.38 -14.21 -10.25
CA CYS A 152 -4.02 -15.01 -11.43
C CYS A 152 -3.38 -14.19 -12.56
N LYS A 153 -3.77 -12.92 -12.73
CA LYS A 153 -3.20 -12.03 -13.76
C LYS A 153 -1.90 -11.34 -13.31
N ILE A 154 -1.68 -11.14 -12.01
CA ILE A 154 -0.39 -10.63 -11.45
C ILE A 154 0.73 -11.57 -11.86
N ARG A 155 0.52 -12.88 -11.69
CA ARG A 155 1.52 -13.89 -12.01
C ARG A 155 1.90 -13.83 -13.49
N ILE A 156 0.95 -13.65 -14.41
CA ILE A 156 1.23 -13.50 -15.84
C ILE A 156 2.02 -12.21 -16.13
N PHE A 157 1.66 -11.08 -15.50
CA PHE A 157 2.34 -9.80 -15.73
C PHE A 157 3.76 -9.75 -15.15
N ILE A 158 3.98 -10.28 -13.94
CA ILE A 158 5.32 -10.35 -13.33
C ILE A 158 6.22 -11.25 -14.18
N PHE A 159 5.76 -12.43 -14.61
CA PHE A 159 6.59 -13.31 -15.45
C PHE A 159 6.85 -12.76 -16.86
N ALA A 160 5.97 -11.90 -17.40
CA ALA A 160 6.14 -11.28 -18.72
C ALA A 160 7.13 -10.09 -18.75
N GLU A 161 7.48 -9.47 -17.61
CA GLU A 161 8.53 -8.45 -17.53
C GLU A 161 9.95 -9.05 -17.41
N TYR A 162 10.08 -10.38 -17.30
CA TYR A 162 11.36 -11.12 -17.19
C TYR A 162 11.63 -12.10 -18.35
N ALA A 163 10.87 -11.99 -19.46
CA ALA A 163 11.08 -12.75 -20.71
C ALA A 163 11.32 -11.77 -21.87
#